data_AF-A0A6H1U6E4-F1
#
_entry.id   AF-A0A6H1U6E4-F1
#
_cell.length_a   1.000
_cell.length_b   1.000
_cell.length_c   1.000
_cell.angle_alpha   90.00
_cell.angle_beta   90.00
_cell.angle_gamma   90.00
#
_symmetry.space_group_name_H-M   'P 1'
#
loop_
_entity.id
_entity.type
_entity.pdbx_description
1 polymer ?
#
loop_
_entity_poly.entity_id
_entity_poly.type
_entity_poly.pdbx_seq_one_letter_code
_entity_poly.pdbx_strand_id
1 'polypeptide(L)'
;MVLSVNEQTFKKEVLEATSLVLVHFWAPWCGPCRMIEPILSAFEQEWGEKLKIVGINADLNLKLASAYRLSTLPTLILFDRGQIVHRVQGLQNRDELYDAVRSFVTLDRFARRPESVSEVAQEGLGETIAPGSLPNLVSTPL
;
A
#
# COMPACT_ATOMS: atom_id res chain seq x y z
N MET A 1 -15.99 10.38 -11.94
CA MET A 1 -15.17 11.43 -12.59
C MET A 1 -13.91 11.49 -11.77
N VAL A 2 -12.77 11.04 -12.30
CA VAL A 2 -11.55 10.90 -11.50
C VAL A 2 -11.02 12.29 -11.10
N LEU A 3 -10.75 12.47 -9.80
CA LEU A 3 -10.25 13.74 -9.28
C LEU A 3 -8.86 14.04 -9.86
N SER A 4 -8.71 15.20 -10.48
CA SER A 4 -7.41 15.63 -11.03
C SER A 4 -6.56 16.29 -9.94
N VAL A 5 -5.35 15.78 -9.73
CA VAL A 5 -4.41 16.22 -8.69
C VAL A 5 -3.12 16.75 -9.35
N ASN A 6 -2.51 17.76 -8.72
CA ASN A 6 -1.28 18.38 -9.18
C ASN A 6 -0.22 18.42 -8.07
N GLU A 7 0.98 18.91 -8.38
CA GLU A 7 2.10 18.98 -7.43
C GLU A 7 1.77 19.69 -6.10
N GLN A 8 0.86 20.68 -6.13
CA GLN A 8 0.49 21.46 -4.95
C GLN A 8 -0.53 20.71 -4.08
N THR A 9 -1.46 19.99 -4.70
CA THR A 9 -2.53 19.27 -4.00
C THR A 9 -2.15 17.83 -3.65
N PHE A 10 -1.10 17.28 -4.27
CA PHE A 10 -0.68 15.89 -4.09
C PHE A 10 -0.45 15.50 -2.64
N LYS A 11 0.22 16.36 -1.86
CA LYS A 11 0.48 16.09 -0.44
C LYS A 11 -0.83 15.87 0.32
N LYS A 12 -1.75 16.83 0.21
CA LYS A 12 -3.04 16.78 0.91
C LYS A 12 -3.93 15.64 0.44
N GLU A 13 -3.99 15.43 -0.88
CA GLU A 13 -4.96 14.52 -1.49
C GLU A 13 -4.49 13.06 -1.48
N VAL A 14 -3.18 12.80 -1.43
CA VAL A 14 -2.55 11.47 -1.52
C VAL A 14 -1.75 11.12 -0.26
N LEU A 15 -0.84 11.97 0.17
CA LEU A 15 0.08 11.64 1.28
C LEU A 15 -0.58 11.76 2.65
N GLU A 16 -1.49 12.72 2.82
CA GLU A 16 -2.22 12.97 4.06
C GLU A 16 -3.59 12.25 4.08
N ALA A 17 -3.89 11.45 3.05
CA ALA A 17 -5.12 10.68 2.98
C ALA A 17 -5.10 9.51 3.98
N THR A 18 -6.21 9.34 4.69
CA THR A 18 -6.42 8.23 5.63
C THR A 18 -6.98 6.97 4.95
N SER A 19 -7.56 7.12 3.75
CA SER A 19 -8.02 6.01 2.92
C SER A 19 -6.97 5.60 1.89
N LEU A 20 -7.15 4.41 1.30
CA LEU A 20 -6.35 3.94 0.17
C LEU A 20 -6.52 4.89 -1.02
N VAL A 21 -5.39 5.31 -1.61
CA VAL A 21 -5.38 6.22 -2.76
C VAL A 21 -4.70 5.56 -3.95
N LEU A 22 -5.43 5.36 -5.03
CA LEU A 22 -4.89 4.91 -6.31
C LEU A 22 -4.60 6.13 -7.19
N VAL A 23 -3.32 6.37 -7.45
CA VAL A 23 -2.85 7.45 -8.30
C VAL A 23 -2.62 6.92 -9.72
N HIS A 24 -3.36 7.45 -10.68
CA HIS A 24 -3.18 7.19 -12.11
C HIS A 24 -2.38 8.32 -12.76
N PHE A 25 -1.13 8.04 -13.10
CA PHE A 25 -0.32 8.91 -13.93
C PHE A 25 -0.65 8.68 -15.40
N TRP A 26 -1.12 9.74 -16.07
CA TRP A 26 -1.61 9.70 -17.44
C TRP A 26 -1.09 10.89 -18.26
N ALA A 27 -1.33 10.85 -19.57
CA ALA A 27 -1.05 11.95 -20.49
C ALA A 27 -2.06 11.97 -21.65
N PRO A 28 -2.35 13.13 -22.27
CA PRO A 28 -3.40 13.25 -23.29
C PRO A 28 -3.11 12.47 -24.59
N TRP A 29 -1.83 12.22 -24.86
CA TRP A 29 -1.33 11.44 -26.00
C TRP A 29 -1.25 9.94 -25.70
N CYS A 30 -1.49 9.51 -24.46
CA CYS A 30 -1.44 8.11 -24.07
C CYS A 30 -2.73 7.38 -24.47
N GLY A 31 -2.69 6.70 -25.62
CA GLY A 31 -3.80 5.87 -26.10
C GLY A 31 -4.28 4.82 -25.07
N PRO A 32 -3.38 4.01 -24.48
CA PRO A 32 -3.75 3.02 -23.47
C PRO A 32 -4.39 3.61 -22.19
N CYS A 33 -4.07 4.85 -21.84
CA CYS A 33 -4.64 5.52 -20.67
C CYS A 33 -6.17 5.69 -20.81
N ARG A 34 -6.67 5.95 -22.03
CA ARG A 34 -8.12 6.10 -22.25
C ARG A 34 -8.90 4.81 -22.01
N MET A 35 -8.26 3.64 -22.19
CA MET A 35 -8.90 2.35 -21.93
C MET A 35 -9.05 2.08 -20.43
N ILE A 36 -8.18 2.65 -19.59
CA ILE A 36 -8.19 2.39 -18.15
C ILE A 36 -9.13 3.31 -17.36
N GLU A 37 -9.40 4.52 -17.86
CA GLU A 37 -10.32 5.47 -17.23
C GLU A 37 -11.71 4.90 -16.89
N PRO A 38 -12.41 4.14 -17.77
CA PRO A 38 -13.69 3.53 -17.41
C PRO A 38 -13.54 2.43 -16.35
N ILE A 39 -12.42 1.72 -16.32
CA ILE A 39 -12.13 0.69 -15.32
C ILE A 39 -11.92 1.33 -13.96
N LEU A 40 -11.13 2.41 -13.90
CA LEU A 40 -10.93 3.19 -12.68
C LEU A 40 -12.25 3.78 -12.17
N SER A 41 -13.11 4.26 -13.07
CA SER A 41 -14.44 4.76 -12.67
C SER A 41 -15.32 3.67 -12.06
N ALA A 42 -15.26 2.43 -12.58
CA ALA A 42 -15.96 1.29 -11.99
C ALA A 42 -15.41 0.93 -10.60
N PHE A 43 -14.10 1.03 -10.39
CA PHE A 43 -13.46 0.78 -9.09
C PHE A 43 -13.90 1.80 -8.03
N GLU A 44 -13.97 3.07 -8.40
CA GLU A 44 -14.49 4.14 -7.55
C GLU A 44 -15.95 3.87 -7.15
N GLN A 45 -16.77 3.37 -8.08
CA GLN A 45 -18.17 3.01 -7.80
C GLN A 45 -18.29 1.75 -6.92
N GLU A 46 -17.45 0.74 -7.12
CA GLU A 46 -17.50 -0.53 -6.38
C GLU A 46 -17.03 -0.35 -4.93
N TRP A 47 -15.92 0.36 -4.72
CA TRP A 47 -15.29 0.48 -3.40
C TRP A 47 -15.61 1.78 -2.67
N GLY A 48 -16.16 2.79 -3.36
CA GLY A 48 -16.65 4.03 -2.78
C GLY A 48 -15.60 4.72 -1.92
N GLU A 49 -15.97 5.11 -0.70
CA GLU A 49 -15.10 5.83 0.23
C GLU A 49 -13.85 5.05 0.69
N LYS A 50 -13.80 3.73 0.44
CA LYS A 50 -12.63 2.90 0.78
C LYS A 50 -11.46 3.11 -0.16
N LEU A 51 -11.73 3.49 -1.40
CA LEU A 51 -10.70 3.73 -2.40
C LEU A 51 -10.92 5.09 -3.04
N LYS A 52 -9.97 5.99 -2.82
CA LYS A 52 -9.89 7.25 -3.53
C LYS A 52 -9.07 7.05 -4.80
N ILE A 53 -9.58 7.50 -5.94
CA ILE A 53 -8.83 7.44 -7.20
C ILE A 53 -8.54 8.86 -7.67
N VAL A 54 -7.28 9.12 -7.99
CA VAL A 54 -6.82 10.43 -8.46
C VAL A 54 -6.03 10.29 -9.75
N GLY A 55 -6.20 11.25 -10.66
CA GLY A 55 -5.47 11.32 -11.92
C GLY A 55 -4.44 12.44 -11.87
N ILE A 56 -3.23 12.17 -12.33
CA ILE A 56 -2.15 13.17 -12.43
C ILE A 56 -1.63 13.16 -13.85
N ASN A 57 -1.71 14.31 -14.51
CA ASN A 57 -1.09 14.49 -15.82
C ASN A 57 0.44 14.56 -15.64
N ALA A 58 1.17 13.57 -16.15
CA ALA A 58 2.61 13.48 -15.99
C ALA A 58 3.37 14.61 -16.72
N ASP A 59 2.87 15.10 -17.85
CA ASP A 59 3.50 16.20 -18.61
C ASP A 59 3.42 17.54 -17.86
N LEU A 60 2.33 17.75 -17.13
CA LEU A 60 2.12 18.99 -16.35
C LEU A 60 2.75 18.95 -14.96
N ASN A 61 3.14 17.76 -14.49
CA ASN A 61 3.61 17.54 -13.12
C ASN A 61 4.98 16.82 -13.15
N LEU A 62 5.96 17.45 -13.80
CA LEU A 62 7.28 16.86 -14.04
C LEU A 62 8.06 16.54 -12.75
N LYS A 63 7.86 17.28 -11.64
CA LYS A 63 8.53 16.96 -10.38
C LYS A 63 7.96 15.69 -9.78
N LEU A 64 6.64 15.51 -9.82
CA LEU A 64 6.01 14.26 -9.40
C LEU A 64 6.44 13.10 -10.31
N ALA A 65 6.47 13.32 -11.62
CA ALA A 65 6.93 12.31 -12.57
C ALA A 65 8.37 11.86 -12.28
N SER A 66 9.26 12.80 -11.96
CA SER A 66 10.65 12.52 -11.61
C SER A 66 10.79 11.86 -10.24
N ALA A 67 10.08 12.38 -9.22
CA ALA A 67 10.12 11.86 -7.85
C ALA A 67 9.68 10.39 -7.78
N TYR A 68 8.63 10.05 -8.53
CA TYR A 68 8.14 8.69 -8.64
C TYR A 68 8.80 7.90 -9.78
N ARG A 69 9.81 8.43 -10.46
CA ARG A 69 10.56 7.75 -11.54
C ARG A 69 9.62 7.12 -12.58
N LEU A 70 8.72 7.93 -13.14
CA LEU A 70 7.82 7.47 -14.19
C LEU A 70 8.62 7.20 -15.47
N SER A 71 8.68 5.94 -15.88
CA SER A 71 9.37 5.51 -17.12
C SER A 71 8.40 5.11 -18.23
N THR A 72 7.15 4.83 -17.88
CA THR A 72 6.12 4.35 -18.83
C THR A 72 4.75 4.83 -18.39
N LEU A 73 3.89 5.18 -19.35
CA LEU A 73 2.49 5.53 -19.09
C LEU A 73 1.56 4.49 -19.74
N PRO A 74 0.41 4.15 -19.12
CA PRO A 74 -0.01 4.59 -17.78
C PRO A 74 0.88 3.99 -16.68
N THR A 75 1.07 4.72 -15.58
CA THR A 75 1.61 4.16 -14.33
C THR A 75 0.60 4.37 -13.24
N LEU A 76 0.33 3.32 -12.48
CA LEU A 76 -0.58 3.36 -11.34
C LEU A 76 0.22 3.09 -10.08
N ILE A 77 0.02 3.91 -9.06
CA ILE A 77 0.69 3.77 -7.78
C ILE A 77 -0.38 3.78 -6.69
N LEU A 78 -0.39 2.75 -5.86
CA LEU A 78 -1.31 2.64 -4.75
C LEU A 78 -0.63 3.10 -3.46
N PHE A 79 -1.30 4.00 -2.76
CA PHE A 79 -0.86 4.56 -1.50
C PHE A 79 -1.78 4.12 -0.36
N ASP A 80 -1.20 3.71 0.76
CA ASP A 80 -1.87 3.53 2.04
C ASP A 80 -1.23 4.47 3.06
N ARG A 81 -1.99 5.41 3.62
CA ARG A 81 -1.52 6.35 4.65
C ARG A 81 -0.19 7.04 4.29
N GLY A 82 -0.10 7.48 3.04
CA GLY A 82 1.08 8.16 2.49
C GLY A 82 2.27 7.26 2.12
N GLN A 83 2.16 5.95 2.30
CA GLN A 83 3.19 4.98 1.89
C GLN A 83 2.79 4.27 0.60
N ILE A 84 3.78 4.00 -0.27
CA ILE A 84 3.55 3.22 -1.49
C ILE A 84 3.45 1.75 -1.10
N VAL A 85 2.29 1.14 -1.35
CA VAL A 85 2.06 -0.29 -1.08
C VAL A 85 2.12 -1.14 -2.35
N HIS A 86 1.83 -0.54 -3.50
CA HIS A 86 1.86 -1.25 -4.77
C HIS A 86 2.11 -0.30 -5.94
N ARG A 87 2.69 -0.84 -7.02
CA ARG A 87 2.98 -0.09 -8.24
C ARG A 87 2.80 -0.97 -9.46
N VAL A 88 2.05 -0.46 -10.42
CA VAL A 88 1.84 -1.08 -11.73
C VAL A 88 2.36 -0.12 -12.80
N GLN A 89 3.29 -0.60 -13.63
CA GLN A 89 3.83 0.16 -14.75
C GLN A 89 3.31 -0.43 -16.06
N GLY A 90 2.72 0.41 -16.91
CA GLY A 90 2.07 0.00 -18.14
C GLY A 90 0.69 -0.63 -17.92
N LEU A 91 0.08 -1.04 -19.03
CA LEU A 91 -1.23 -1.68 -19.06
C LEU A 91 -1.07 -3.14 -19.52
N GLN A 92 -0.47 -3.98 -18.69
CA GLN A 92 -0.22 -5.39 -19.07
C GLN A 92 -1.49 -6.24 -18.90
N ASN A 93 -2.20 -6.16 -17.76
CA ASN A 93 -3.43 -6.91 -17.53
C ASN A 93 -4.42 -6.13 -16.65
N ARG A 94 -5.67 -5.98 -17.11
CA ARG A 94 -6.76 -5.35 -16.32
C ARG A 94 -7.07 -6.13 -15.05
N ASP A 95 -7.18 -7.46 -15.18
CA ASP A 95 -7.56 -8.34 -14.09
C ASP A 95 -6.51 -8.37 -12.98
N GLU A 96 -5.23 -8.24 -13.34
CA GLU A 96 -4.13 -8.12 -12.38
C GLU A 96 -4.24 -6.82 -11.56
N LEU A 97 -4.53 -5.70 -12.21
CA LEU A 97 -4.80 -4.45 -11.50
C LEU A 97 -6.01 -4.58 -10.57
N TYR A 98 -7.09 -5.22 -11.03
CA TYR A 98 -8.28 -5.43 -10.21
C TYR A 98 -7.96 -6.25 -8.98
N ASP A 99 -7.28 -7.38 -9.15
CA ASP A 99 -6.93 -8.29 -8.05
C ASP A 99 -5.98 -7.63 -7.05
N ALA A 100 -5.00 -6.87 -7.53
CA ALA A 100 -4.10 -6.10 -6.68
C ALA A 100 -4.88 -5.10 -5.83
N VAL A 101 -5.69 -4.23 -6.43
CA VAL A 101 -6.46 -3.22 -5.69
C VAL A 101 -7.46 -3.88 -4.74
N ARG A 102 -8.16 -4.92 -5.18
CA ARG A 102 -9.09 -5.71 -4.35
C ARG A 102 -8.40 -6.29 -3.12
N SER A 103 -7.19 -6.81 -3.27
CA SER A 103 -6.41 -7.36 -2.16
C SER A 103 -6.15 -6.30 -1.10
N PHE A 104 -5.73 -5.09 -1.47
CA PHE A 104 -5.49 -4.01 -0.51
C PHE A 104 -6.78 -3.45 0.12
N VAL A 105 -7.84 -3.28 -0.67
CA VAL A 105 -9.15 -2.83 -0.13
C VAL A 105 -9.74 -3.85 0.84
N THR A 106 -9.52 -5.14 0.60
CA THR A 106 -9.95 -6.21 1.51
C THR A 106 -9.07 -6.28 2.76
N LEU A 107 -7.75 -6.11 2.61
CA LEU A 107 -6.80 -6.11 3.72
C LEU A 107 -6.96 -4.90 4.64
N ASP A 108 -7.36 -3.73 4.14
CA ASP A 108 -7.74 -2.58 4.99
C ASP A 108 -8.83 -2.96 6.01
N ARG A 109 -9.76 -3.84 5.64
CA ARG A 109 -10.79 -4.34 6.57
C ARG A 109 -10.19 -5.18 7.70
N PHE A 110 -9.08 -5.87 7.45
CA PHE A 110 -8.40 -6.71 8.44
C PHE A 110 -7.34 -5.93 9.24
N ALA A 111 -6.66 -4.97 8.63
CA ALA A 111 -5.72 -4.06 9.28
C ALA A 111 -6.41 -3.09 10.27
N ARG A 112 -7.75 -3.00 10.23
CA ARG A 112 -8.58 -2.37 11.27
C ARG A 112 -8.72 -3.19 12.57
N ARG A 113 -7.86 -4.18 12.83
CA ARG A 113 -7.51 -4.53 14.21
C ARG A 113 -6.48 -3.51 14.71
N PRO A 114 -6.77 -2.72 15.75
CA PRO A 114 -5.73 -1.94 16.40
C PRO A 114 -4.84 -2.91 17.19
N GLU A 115 -3.81 -3.45 16.54
CA GLU A 115 -2.73 -4.14 17.25
C GLU A 115 -1.39 -3.54 16.80
N SER A 116 -0.88 -2.69 17.70
CA SER A 116 0.53 -2.32 17.91
C SER A 116 1.29 -1.66 16.75
N VAL A 117 1.19 -0.33 16.68
CA VAL A 117 2.35 0.53 16.36
C VAL A 117 2.91 1.03 17.69
N SER A 118 3.66 0.16 18.40
CA SER A 118 4.60 0.51 19.48
C SER A 118 4.87 -0.73 20.36
N GLU A 119 5.73 -1.65 19.92
CA GLU A 119 6.69 -2.33 20.81
C GLU A 119 7.65 -3.20 19.97
N VAL A 120 8.63 -2.55 19.33
CA VAL A 120 9.88 -3.24 18.98
C VAL A 120 10.97 -2.54 19.79
N ALA A 121 10.97 -2.82 21.09
CA ALA A 121 12.04 -2.47 22.00
C ALA A 121 12.14 -3.56 23.07
N GLN A 122 13.16 -4.41 22.91
CA GLN A 122 14.06 -4.92 23.94
C GLN A 122 13.46 -5.58 25.20
N GLU A 123 13.89 -6.82 25.45
CA GLU A 123 14.40 -7.39 26.73
C GLU A 123 14.15 -8.91 26.77
N GLY A 124 15.20 -9.73 26.81
CA GLY A 124 15.50 -10.55 27.99
C GLY A 124 15.06 -12.00 27.76
N LEU A 125 15.95 -12.93 27.41
CA LEU A 125 16.69 -13.79 28.33
C LEU A 125 15.82 -14.37 29.46
N GLY A 126 15.54 -15.69 29.41
CA GLY A 126 15.12 -16.44 30.61
C GLY A 126 14.10 -17.55 30.37
N GLU A 127 14.52 -18.65 29.75
CA GLU A 127 13.79 -19.92 29.90
C GLU A 127 13.94 -20.42 31.35
N THR A 128 12.86 -20.33 32.12
CA THR A 128 12.63 -21.10 33.34
C THR A 128 11.57 -22.15 33.02
N ILE A 129 11.95 -23.43 33.10
CA ILE A 129 11.03 -24.57 33.19
C ILE A 129 11.47 -25.42 34.38
N ALA A 130 10.63 -25.46 35.41
CA ALA A 130 10.57 -26.52 36.42
C ALA A 130 9.40 -27.49 36.04
N PRO A 131 9.11 -28.62 36.73
CA PRO A 131 9.84 -29.34 37.79
C PRO A 131 9.96 -30.88 37.56
N GLY A 132 10.89 -31.51 38.30
CA GLY A 132 10.67 -32.81 38.96
C GLY A 132 10.94 -34.13 38.21
N SER A 133 12.01 -34.83 38.61
CA SER A 133 11.92 -36.23 39.08
C SER A 133 13.22 -36.77 39.68
N LEU A 134 13.14 -36.94 41.01
CA LEU A 134 13.68 -38.00 41.89
C LEU A 134 15.20 -38.15 42.18
N PRO A 135 15.52 -38.61 43.41
CA PRO A 135 16.86 -38.58 44.01
C PRO A 135 17.59 -39.92 43.88
N ASN A 136 18.93 -39.92 43.91
CA ASN A 136 19.70 -40.78 44.82
C ASN A 136 21.23 -40.74 44.64
N LEU A 137 21.91 -40.90 45.79
CA LEU A 137 23.24 -41.50 46.03
C LEU A 137 24.48 -40.86 45.35
N VAL A 138 25.71 -40.87 45.88
CA VAL A 138 26.37 -41.05 47.18
C VAL A 138 27.88 -40.80 46.90
N SER A 139 28.70 -40.60 47.94
CA SER A 139 30.20 -40.63 47.94
C SER A 139 30.97 -39.35 47.55
N THR A 140 31.44 -38.53 48.49
CA THR A 140 32.74 -38.55 49.24
C THR A 140 33.97 -38.22 48.39
N PRO A 141 34.77 -37.17 48.71
CA PRO A 141 36.13 -37.02 48.20
C PRO A 141 37.21 -37.27 49.27
N LEU A 142 38.31 -37.86 48.82
CA LEU A 142 39.66 -37.83 49.41
C LEU A 142 40.38 -36.56 48.94
#